data_AF-G9WLD3-F1
#
_entry.id   AF-G9WLD3-F1
#
_cell.length_a   1.000
_cell.length_b   1.000
_cell.length_c   1.000
_cell.angle_alpha   90.00
_cell.angle_beta   90.00
_cell.angle_gamma   90.00
#
_symmetry.space_group_name_H-M   'P 1'
#
loop_
_entity.id
_entity.type
_entity.pdbx_description
1 polymer ?
#
loop_
_entity_poly.entity_id
_entity_poly.type
_entity_poly.pdbx_seq_one_letter_code
_entity_poly.pdbx_strand_id
1 'polypeptide(L)'
;MKKKIYFALLTMGLSLNLFACKNEVKAYRMEGITALEKGEAEKALENFDLALEKSKGRVGTLQYDILAYKVEAEIQLGKLNEAEENLKNLGTLSGKSYEKLQNLISAKKLIVSAGNALNENDLESARSALDEAKEKGLTADRELEYNEAVYLEKNGEWQKAYDSFSQYCNRYPEDTEAARELTFLENRVKALGANPLLSATEQRTGKRHHKYVRKNRVKKPAPSPWD
;
A
#
# COMPACT_ATOMS: atom_id res chain seq x y z
N MET A 1 22.02 -81.96 -10.20
CA MET A 1 22.85 -80.80 -10.61
C MET A 1 22.46 -79.57 -9.78
N LYS A 2 23.45 -78.89 -9.18
CA LYS A 2 23.51 -77.46 -8.75
C LYS A 2 22.55 -76.87 -7.68
N LYS A 3 22.94 -77.02 -6.41
CA LYS A 3 23.17 -76.04 -5.30
C LYS A 3 22.68 -74.55 -5.37
N LYS A 4 22.26 -74.06 -4.17
CA LYS A 4 22.35 -72.70 -3.54
C LYS A 4 21.18 -71.71 -3.76
N ILE A 5 20.78 -70.77 -2.88
CA ILE A 5 21.07 -70.30 -1.50
C ILE A 5 19.88 -69.36 -1.14
N TYR A 6 19.41 -69.32 0.11
CA TYR A 6 18.51 -68.26 0.61
C TYR A 6 19.32 -67.01 0.99
N PHE A 7 18.89 -65.81 0.59
CA PHE A 7 19.33 -64.54 1.20
C PHE A 7 18.21 -63.50 1.21
N ALA A 8 18.04 -62.87 2.36
CA ALA A 8 17.07 -61.82 2.67
C ALA A 8 17.58 -60.42 2.29
N LEU A 9 16.66 -59.43 2.42
CA LEU A 9 16.87 -57.97 2.51
C LEU A 9 17.21 -57.20 1.20
N LEU A 10 16.40 -56.18 0.87
CA LEU A 10 16.70 -54.80 1.27
C LEU A 10 15.50 -53.86 0.98
N THR A 11 15.12 -53.13 2.01
CA THR A 11 14.20 -51.99 2.04
C THR A 11 14.55 -50.89 1.04
N MET A 12 13.66 -50.52 0.11
CA MET A 12 13.72 -49.21 -0.53
C MET A 12 12.37 -48.82 -1.12
N GLY A 13 11.56 -48.11 -0.34
CA GLY A 13 10.24 -47.67 -0.77
C GLY A 13 9.64 -46.60 0.15
N LEU A 14 10.47 -45.71 0.70
CA LEU A 14 9.99 -44.59 1.51
C LEU A 14 10.91 -43.38 1.37
N SER A 15 10.95 -42.76 0.18
CA SER A 15 11.61 -41.45 0.01
C SER A 15 11.31 -40.77 -1.32
N LEU A 16 10.03 -40.48 -1.63
CA LEU A 16 9.70 -39.63 -2.79
C LEU A 16 8.84 -38.38 -2.49
N ASN A 17 8.54 -38.07 -1.23
CA ASN A 17 7.65 -36.92 -0.91
C ASN A 17 8.37 -35.59 -0.62
N LEU A 18 9.68 -35.47 -0.85
CA LEU A 18 10.43 -34.24 -0.51
C LEU A 18 10.58 -33.24 -1.67
N PHE A 19 10.30 -33.63 -2.93
CA PHE A 19 10.48 -32.75 -4.08
C PHE A 19 9.22 -31.96 -4.48
N ALA A 20 8.01 -32.51 -4.28
CA ALA A 20 6.76 -31.83 -4.65
C ALA A 20 6.53 -30.52 -3.86
N CYS A 21 6.74 -30.54 -2.53
CA CYS A 21 6.50 -29.35 -1.70
C CYS A 21 7.40 -28.15 -2.03
N LYS A 22 8.62 -28.35 -2.54
CA LYS A 22 9.50 -27.22 -2.92
C LYS A 22 9.02 -26.50 -4.18
N ASN A 23 8.30 -27.19 -5.05
CA ASN A 23 7.75 -26.60 -6.27
C ASN A 23 6.50 -25.78 -5.97
N GLU A 24 5.63 -26.25 -5.07
CA GLU A 24 4.41 -25.53 -4.68
C GLU A 24 4.71 -24.17 -4.03
N VAL A 25 5.65 -24.11 -3.07
CA VAL A 25 6.04 -22.85 -2.41
C VAL A 25 6.52 -21.81 -3.42
N LYS A 26 7.32 -22.23 -4.42
CA LYS A 26 7.83 -21.34 -5.45
C LYS A 26 6.75 -20.90 -6.44
N ALA A 27 5.80 -21.79 -6.76
CA ALA A 27 4.68 -21.47 -7.64
C ALA A 27 3.79 -20.39 -7.01
N TYR A 28 3.34 -20.60 -5.77
CA TYR A 28 2.53 -19.61 -5.06
C TYR A 28 3.25 -18.28 -4.86
N ARG A 29 4.55 -18.29 -4.53
CA ARG A 29 5.36 -17.06 -4.50
C ARG A 29 5.30 -16.30 -5.83
N MET A 30 5.48 -17.01 -6.96
CA MET A 30 5.49 -16.39 -8.29
C MET A 30 4.11 -15.83 -8.66
N GLU A 31 3.05 -16.56 -8.34
CA GLU A 31 1.67 -16.09 -8.52
C GLU A 31 1.38 -14.85 -7.67
N GLY A 32 1.89 -14.81 -6.43
CA GLY A 32 1.76 -13.64 -5.55
C GLY A 32 2.47 -12.40 -6.09
N ILE A 33 3.71 -12.55 -6.58
CA ILE A 33 4.45 -11.44 -7.21
C ILE A 33 3.72 -10.95 -8.48
N THR A 34 3.28 -11.88 -9.32
CA THR A 34 2.51 -11.56 -10.55
C THR A 34 1.20 -10.81 -10.20
N ALA A 35 0.56 -11.17 -9.09
CA ALA A 35 -0.62 -10.48 -8.61
C ALA A 35 -0.30 -9.06 -8.11
N LEU A 36 0.81 -8.84 -7.38
CA LEU A 36 1.27 -7.50 -7.00
C LEU A 36 1.55 -6.62 -8.21
N GLU A 37 2.24 -7.13 -9.22
CA GLU A 37 2.52 -6.41 -10.48
C GLU A 37 1.25 -5.97 -11.20
N LYS A 38 0.15 -6.74 -11.06
CA LYS A 38 -1.17 -6.42 -11.60
C LYS A 38 -2.00 -5.51 -10.68
N GLY A 39 -1.51 -5.18 -9.49
CA GLY A 39 -2.26 -4.45 -8.47
C GLY A 39 -3.36 -5.27 -7.79
N GLU A 40 -3.31 -6.60 -7.89
CA GLU A 40 -4.24 -7.55 -7.25
C GLU A 40 -3.74 -7.91 -5.84
N ALA A 41 -3.61 -6.91 -4.95
CA ALA A 41 -2.95 -7.07 -3.64
C ALA A 41 -3.63 -8.12 -2.74
N GLU A 42 -4.96 -8.25 -2.76
CA GLU A 42 -5.67 -9.29 -1.99
C GLU A 42 -5.27 -10.70 -2.44
N LYS A 43 -5.22 -10.91 -3.75
CA LYS A 43 -4.82 -12.19 -4.34
C LYS A 43 -3.35 -12.47 -4.12
N ALA A 44 -2.51 -11.43 -4.14
CA ALA A 44 -1.11 -11.56 -3.79
C ALA A 44 -0.93 -12.05 -2.36
N LEU A 45 -1.63 -11.43 -1.41
CA LEU A 45 -1.61 -11.82 0.00
C LEU A 45 -2.04 -13.28 0.19
N GLU A 46 -3.14 -13.72 -0.46
CA GLU A 46 -3.60 -15.11 -0.42
C GLU A 46 -2.51 -16.09 -0.91
N ASN A 47 -1.86 -15.77 -2.03
CA ASN A 47 -0.79 -16.60 -2.57
C ASN A 47 0.44 -16.66 -1.67
N PHE A 48 0.83 -15.56 -1.03
CA PHE A 48 1.95 -15.57 -0.08
C PHE A 48 1.62 -16.38 1.18
N ASP A 49 0.39 -16.30 1.67
CA ASP A 49 -0.07 -17.13 2.78
C ASP A 49 -0.03 -18.63 2.42
N LEU A 50 -0.52 -19.01 1.24
CA LEU A 50 -0.41 -20.38 0.73
C LEU A 50 1.05 -20.81 0.59
N ALA A 51 1.94 -19.96 0.09
CA ALA A 51 3.35 -20.27 -0.04
C ALA A 51 4.01 -20.53 1.33
N LEU A 52 3.67 -19.74 2.35
CA LEU A 52 4.15 -19.92 3.73
C LEU A 52 3.55 -21.18 4.37
N GLU A 53 2.28 -21.49 4.14
CA GLU A 53 1.65 -22.74 4.60
C GLU A 53 2.35 -23.98 4.00
N LYS A 54 2.55 -23.99 2.68
CA LYS A 54 3.24 -25.09 1.97
C LYS A 54 4.72 -25.20 2.36
N SER A 55 5.30 -24.18 2.97
CA SER A 55 6.66 -24.24 3.51
C SER A 55 6.78 -25.20 4.70
N LYS A 56 5.66 -25.57 5.35
CA LYS A 56 5.58 -26.47 6.51
C LYS A 56 6.48 -26.01 7.66
N GLY A 57 6.46 -24.71 7.95
CA GLY A 57 7.23 -24.11 9.05
C GLY A 57 8.74 -24.02 8.81
N ARG A 58 9.21 -24.21 7.57
CA ARG A 58 10.61 -23.96 7.21
C ARG A 58 10.91 -22.48 7.35
N VAL A 59 12.08 -22.15 7.88
CA VAL A 59 12.57 -20.77 7.97
C VAL A 59 13.87 -20.69 7.19
N GLY A 60 13.94 -19.76 6.24
CA GLY A 60 15.09 -19.59 5.36
C GLY A 60 14.89 -18.47 4.36
N THR A 61 15.88 -18.27 3.49
CA THR A 61 15.93 -17.15 2.54
C THR A 61 14.66 -17.01 1.70
N LEU A 62 14.13 -18.14 1.19
CA LEU A 62 12.91 -18.14 0.39
C LEU A 62 11.68 -17.69 1.19
N GLN A 63 11.52 -18.13 2.44
CA GLN A 63 10.37 -17.75 3.27
C GLN A 63 10.44 -16.29 3.71
N TYR A 64 11.64 -15.80 3.97
CA TYR A 64 11.83 -14.39 4.25
C TYR A 64 11.54 -13.50 3.06
N ASP A 65 11.96 -13.91 1.87
CA ASP A 65 11.62 -13.22 0.64
C ASP A 65 10.10 -13.20 0.40
N ILE A 66 9.41 -14.34 0.57
CA ILE A 66 7.94 -14.40 0.53
C ILE A 66 7.31 -13.47 1.56
N LEU A 67 7.83 -13.45 2.79
CA LEU A 67 7.32 -12.60 3.86
C LEU A 67 7.53 -11.10 3.56
N ALA A 68 8.63 -10.73 2.89
CA ALA A 68 8.86 -9.34 2.48
C ALA A 68 7.84 -8.88 1.42
N TYR A 69 7.52 -9.72 0.43
CA TYR A 69 6.42 -9.45 -0.51
C TYR A 69 5.04 -9.46 0.15
N LYS A 70 4.84 -10.33 1.16
CA LYS A 70 3.61 -10.33 1.96
C LYS A 70 3.42 -9.00 2.69
N VAL A 71 4.46 -8.48 3.33
CA VAL A 71 4.44 -7.17 4.01
C VAL A 71 4.08 -6.07 3.00
N GLU A 72 4.63 -6.09 1.80
CA GLU A 72 4.25 -5.14 0.74
C GLU A 72 2.77 -5.24 0.36
N ALA A 73 2.23 -6.45 0.17
CA ALA A 73 0.81 -6.65 -0.10
C ALA A 73 -0.06 -6.11 1.04
N GLU A 74 0.34 -6.35 2.30
CA GLU A 74 -0.35 -5.83 3.48
C GLU A 74 -0.33 -4.30 3.53
N ILE A 75 0.80 -3.67 3.21
CA ILE A 75 0.90 -2.20 3.07
C ILE A 75 -0.06 -1.70 1.99
N GLN A 76 -0.06 -2.33 0.81
CA GLN A 76 -0.95 -1.93 -0.29
C GLN A 76 -2.41 -2.04 0.13
N LEU A 77 -2.79 -3.06 0.90
CA LEU A 77 -4.14 -3.26 1.44
C LEU A 77 -4.49 -2.35 2.62
N GLY A 78 -3.55 -1.55 3.11
CA GLY A 78 -3.72 -0.73 4.32
C GLY A 78 -3.79 -1.55 5.62
N LYS A 79 -3.36 -2.82 5.60
CA LYS A 79 -3.22 -3.71 6.77
C LYS A 79 -1.91 -3.41 7.52
N LEU A 80 -1.79 -2.17 7.98
CA LEU A 80 -0.51 -1.62 8.46
C LEU A 80 -0.03 -2.23 9.78
N ASN A 81 -0.94 -2.78 10.59
CA ASN A 81 -0.58 -3.44 11.85
C ASN A 81 -0.01 -4.82 11.57
N GLU A 82 -0.64 -5.57 10.68
CA GLU A 82 -0.19 -6.88 10.21
C GLU A 82 1.16 -6.75 9.49
N ALA A 83 1.30 -5.75 8.61
CA ALA A 83 2.55 -5.44 7.94
C ALA A 83 3.69 -5.17 8.94
N GLU A 84 3.42 -4.40 10.00
CA GLU A 84 4.42 -4.07 11.03
C GLU A 84 4.79 -5.29 11.88
N GLU A 85 3.83 -6.14 12.21
CA GLU A 85 4.06 -7.41 12.91
C GLU A 85 4.92 -8.36 12.07
N ASN A 86 4.57 -8.55 10.80
CA ASN A 86 5.31 -9.39 9.88
C ASN A 86 6.71 -8.82 9.57
N LEU A 87 6.85 -7.50 9.51
CA LEU A 87 8.16 -6.86 9.36
C LEU A 87 9.06 -7.15 10.58
N LYS A 88 8.55 -7.14 11.81
CA LYS A 88 9.35 -7.52 13.00
C LYS A 88 9.90 -8.94 12.88
N ASN A 89 9.13 -9.86 12.29
CA ASN A 89 9.57 -11.23 12.03
C ASN A 89 10.70 -11.32 10.98
N LEU A 90 10.90 -10.28 10.16
CA LEU A 90 12.03 -10.10 9.25
C LEU A 90 13.25 -9.46 9.93
N GLY A 91 13.18 -9.07 11.21
CA GLY A 91 14.23 -8.28 11.88
C GLY A 91 15.62 -8.92 11.93
N THR A 92 15.73 -10.22 11.66
CA THR A 92 17.01 -10.93 11.48
C THR A 92 17.71 -10.62 10.16
N LEU A 93 17.02 -9.98 9.21
CA LEU A 93 17.50 -9.64 7.86
C LEU A 93 17.76 -8.14 7.67
N SER A 94 18.24 -7.45 8.71
CA SER A 94 18.54 -6.02 8.64
C SER A 94 19.35 -5.66 7.38
N GLY A 95 18.83 -4.71 6.61
CA GLY A 95 19.35 -4.35 5.29
C GLY A 95 18.43 -3.36 4.59
N LYS A 96 18.88 -2.80 3.45
CA LYS A 96 18.19 -1.72 2.73
C LYS A 96 16.70 -2.01 2.45
N SER A 97 16.37 -3.26 2.14
CA SER A 97 14.99 -3.67 1.87
C SER A 97 14.09 -3.64 3.10
N TYR A 98 14.61 -4.02 4.27
CA TYR A 98 13.90 -3.92 5.53
C TYR A 98 13.61 -2.45 5.87
N GLU A 99 14.62 -1.58 5.73
CA GLU A 99 14.49 -0.13 5.97
C GLU A 99 13.47 0.51 5.03
N LYS A 100 13.47 0.12 3.73
CA LYS A 100 12.48 0.60 2.76
C LYS A 100 11.05 0.23 3.17
N LEU A 101 10.81 -1.03 3.56
CA LEU A 101 9.50 -1.48 4.05
C LEU A 101 9.09 -0.78 5.35
N GLN A 102 10.03 -0.60 6.28
CA GLN A 102 9.79 0.14 7.53
C GLN A 102 9.35 1.58 7.25
N ASN A 103 10.10 2.28 6.40
CA ASN A 103 9.79 3.66 6.02
C ASN A 103 8.43 3.76 5.32
N LEU A 104 8.09 2.80 4.46
CA LEU A 104 6.79 2.76 3.79
C LEU A 104 5.63 2.54 4.76
N ILE A 105 5.75 1.62 5.73
CA ILE A 105 4.74 1.42 6.78
C ILE A 105 4.57 2.72 7.57
N SER A 106 5.66 3.33 8.02
CA SER A 106 5.62 4.60 8.76
C SER A 106 4.97 5.72 7.94
N ALA A 107 5.34 5.85 6.66
CA ALA A 107 4.74 6.85 5.77
C ALA A 107 3.24 6.63 5.59
N LYS A 108 2.79 5.38 5.39
CA LYS A 108 1.36 5.08 5.29
C LYS A 108 0.59 5.37 6.58
N LYS A 109 1.18 5.12 7.74
CA LYS A 109 0.59 5.52 9.03
C LYS A 109 0.46 7.04 9.14
N LEU A 110 1.46 7.78 8.66
CA LEU A 110 1.41 9.26 8.58
C LEU A 110 0.31 9.74 7.64
N ILE A 111 0.07 9.08 6.50
CA ILE A 111 -1.05 9.42 5.61
C ILE A 111 -2.41 9.24 6.30
N VAL A 112 -2.58 8.15 7.07
CA VAL A 112 -3.79 7.95 7.89
C VAL A 112 -3.93 9.05 8.93
N SER A 113 -2.84 9.41 9.61
CA SER A 113 -2.82 10.51 10.59
C SER A 113 -3.17 11.86 9.95
N ALA A 114 -2.63 12.16 8.77
CA ALA A 114 -2.93 13.37 8.02
C ALA A 114 -4.43 13.45 7.66
N GLY A 115 -5.02 12.35 7.18
CA GLY A 115 -6.46 12.29 6.89
C GLY A 115 -7.32 12.57 8.13
N ASN A 116 -6.93 12.01 9.29
CA ASN A 116 -7.62 12.28 10.56
C ASN A 116 -7.47 13.75 10.99
N ALA A 117 -6.28 14.33 10.89
CA ALA A 117 -6.04 15.73 11.20
C ALA A 117 -6.84 16.67 10.28
N LEU A 118 -6.91 16.39 8.97
CA LEU A 118 -7.74 17.13 8.02
C LEU A 118 -9.24 17.06 8.37
N ASN A 119 -9.71 15.91 8.85
CA ASN A 119 -11.08 15.74 9.35
C ASN A 119 -11.38 16.60 10.57
N GLU A 120 -10.39 16.81 11.43
CA GLU A 120 -10.47 17.63 12.63
C GLU A 120 -10.15 19.11 12.35
N ASN A 121 -9.82 19.44 11.10
CA ASN A 121 -9.38 20.77 10.65
C ASN A 121 -8.07 21.23 11.34
N ASP A 122 -7.27 20.29 11.81
CA ASP A 122 -5.91 20.51 12.28
C ASP A 122 -4.96 20.51 11.07
N LEU A 123 -4.80 21.68 10.46
CA LEU A 123 -3.98 21.86 9.26
C LEU A 123 -2.49 21.76 9.55
N GLU A 124 -2.06 22.09 10.77
CA GLU A 124 -0.65 22.02 11.15
C GLU A 124 -0.18 20.57 11.22
N SER A 125 -0.92 19.73 11.97
CA SER A 125 -0.62 18.29 12.06
C SER A 125 -0.77 17.60 10.71
N ALA A 126 -1.78 17.97 9.92
CA ALA A 126 -1.96 17.43 8.57
C ALA A 126 -0.76 17.73 7.67
N ARG A 127 -0.29 18.98 7.63
CA ARG A 127 0.86 19.41 6.83
C ARG A 127 2.12 18.64 7.24
N SER A 128 2.40 18.61 8.54
CA SER A 128 3.55 17.92 9.11
C SER A 128 3.57 16.44 8.72
N ALA A 129 2.44 15.74 8.88
CA ALA A 129 2.35 14.32 8.56
C ALA A 129 2.51 14.03 7.05
N LEU A 130 1.95 14.89 6.19
CA LEU A 130 2.10 14.75 4.73
C LEU A 130 3.55 14.98 4.28
N ASP A 131 4.24 15.95 4.88
CA ASP A 131 5.64 16.23 4.57
C ASP A 131 6.56 15.11 5.06
N GLU A 132 6.38 14.64 6.30
CA GLU A 132 7.16 13.52 6.84
C GLU A 132 6.93 12.23 6.02
N ALA A 133 5.70 11.99 5.54
CA ALA A 133 5.44 10.83 4.67
C ALA A 133 6.23 10.90 3.36
N LYS A 134 6.35 12.08 2.75
CA LYS A 134 7.16 12.32 1.54
C LYS A 134 8.65 12.18 1.82
N GLU A 135 9.14 12.68 2.96
CA GLU A 135 10.54 12.53 3.38
C GLU A 135 10.92 11.06 3.57
N LYS A 136 9.99 10.23 4.03
CA LYS A 136 10.14 8.76 4.09
C LYS A 136 10.05 8.07 2.72
N GLY A 137 9.98 8.84 1.63
CA GLY A 137 10.03 8.35 0.26
C GLY A 137 8.67 7.95 -0.33
N LEU A 138 7.56 8.22 0.36
CA LEU A 138 6.23 7.95 -0.21
C LEU A 138 5.94 8.95 -1.33
N THR A 139 5.87 8.45 -2.56
CA THR A 139 5.62 9.23 -3.77
C THR A 139 4.56 8.56 -4.62
N ALA A 140 3.84 9.34 -5.44
CA ALA A 140 2.77 8.86 -6.33
C ALA A 140 1.72 7.97 -5.63
N ASP A 141 1.47 8.23 -4.35
CA ASP A 141 0.47 7.50 -3.58
C ASP A 141 -0.90 8.18 -3.68
N ARG A 142 -1.94 7.38 -3.95
CA ARG A 142 -3.30 7.89 -4.16
C ARG A 142 -3.83 8.65 -2.94
N GLU A 143 -3.58 8.15 -1.72
CA GLU A 143 -4.10 8.80 -0.52
C GLU A 143 -3.30 10.05 -0.17
N LEU A 144 -1.98 10.04 -0.40
CA LEU A 144 -1.16 11.25 -0.32
C LEU A 144 -1.66 12.33 -1.28
N GLU A 145 -1.83 12.02 -2.57
CA GLU A 145 -2.29 12.99 -3.59
C GLU A 145 -3.66 13.57 -3.23
N TYR A 146 -4.58 12.73 -2.74
CA TYR A 146 -5.90 13.17 -2.31
C TYR A 146 -5.82 14.09 -1.08
N ASN A 147 -5.09 13.68 -0.04
CA ASN A 147 -4.98 14.46 1.20
C ASN A 147 -4.28 15.80 0.98
N GLU A 148 -3.32 15.88 0.05
CA GLU A 148 -2.71 17.14 -0.39
C GLU A 148 -3.75 18.09 -1.01
N ALA A 149 -4.60 17.58 -1.90
CA ALA A 149 -5.64 18.39 -2.54
C ALA A 149 -6.66 18.90 -1.50
N VAL A 150 -7.05 18.05 -0.54
CA VAL A 150 -7.92 18.44 0.58
C VAL A 150 -7.25 19.45 1.51
N TYR A 151 -5.96 19.30 1.79
CA TYR A 151 -5.20 20.28 2.58
C TYR A 151 -5.25 21.67 1.92
N LEU A 152 -4.94 21.74 0.62
CA LEU A 152 -4.98 23.00 -0.14
C LEU A 152 -6.36 23.63 -0.13
N GLU A 153 -7.42 22.83 -0.29
CA GLU A 153 -8.81 23.33 -0.20
C GLU A 153 -9.09 23.94 1.17
N LYS A 154 -8.76 23.23 2.26
CA LYS A 154 -9.01 23.69 3.62
C LYS A 154 -8.15 24.89 4.01
N ASN A 155 -6.96 25.01 3.43
CA ASN A 155 -6.08 26.16 3.61
C ASN A 155 -6.51 27.38 2.78
N GLY A 156 -7.60 27.27 1.99
CA GLY A 156 -8.11 28.36 1.15
C GLY A 156 -7.30 28.59 -0.13
N GLU A 157 -6.40 27.67 -0.49
CA GLU A 157 -5.60 27.72 -1.71
C GLU A 157 -6.41 27.18 -2.90
N TRP A 158 -7.56 27.79 -3.16
CA TRP A 158 -8.61 27.29 -4.06
C TRP A 158 -8.13 26.89 -5.46
N GLN A 159 -7.27 27.71 -6.06
CA GLN A 159 -6.71 27.42 -7.39
C GLN A 159 -5.81 26.18 -7.34
N LYS A 160 -4.90 26.10 -6.36
CA LYS A 160 -4.00 24.95 -6.22
C LYS A 160 -4.76 23.67 -5.87
N ALA A 161 -5.82 23.80 -5.06
CA ALA A 161 -6.72 22.70 -4.74
C ALA A 161 -7.43 22.19 -6.01
N TYR A 162 -7.96 23.10 -6.84
CA TYR A 162 -8.57 22.76 -8.13
C TYR A 162 -7.58 22.04 -9.05
N ASP A 163 -6.38 22.59 -9.22
CA ASP A 163 -5.34 22.00 -10.06
C ASP A 163 -4.96 20.59 -9.56
N SER A 164 -4.81 20.43 -8.25
CA SER A 164 -4.47 19.14 -7.62
C SER A 164 -5.60 18.12 -7.78
N PHE A 165 -6.85 18.49 -7.52
CA PHE A 165 -8.01 17.62 -7.73
C PHE A 165 -8.24 17.28 -9.21
N SER A 166 -7.90 18.19 -10.13
CA SER A 166 -7.97 17.95 -11.57
C SER A 166 -6.99 16.86 -11.98
N GLN A 167 -5.73 16.97 -11.54
CA GLN A 167 -4.71 15.94 -11.76
C GLN A 167 -5.10 14.60 -11.12
N TYR A 168 -5.61 14.65 -9.88
CA TYR A 168 -6.11 13.48 -9.17
C TYR A 168 -7.22 12.77 -9.95
N CYS A 169 -8.25 13.49 -10.37
CA CYS A 169 -9.39 12.92 -11.10
C CYS A 169 -9.00 12.40 -12.49
N ASN A 170 -8.00 13.00 -13.14
CA ASN A 170 -7.44 12.45 -14.38
C ASN A 170 -6.80 11.09 -14.14
N ARG A 171 -6.04 10.95 -13.04
CA ARG A 171 -5.38 9.69 -12.66
C ARG A 171 -6.36 8.63 -12.15
N TYR A 172 -7.40 9.05 -11.43
CA TYR A 172 -8.38 8.17 -10.77
C TYR A 172 -9.82 8.54 -11.18
N PRO A 173 -10.20 8.38 -12.46
CA PRO A 173 -11.49 8.84 -12.99
C PRO A 173 -12.70 8.09 -12.40
N GLU A 174 -12.48 6.91 -11.81
CA GLU A 174 -13.53 6.15 -11.12
C GLU A 174 -13.93 6.73 -9.77
N ASP A 175 -13.20 7.72 -9.28
CA ASP A 175 -13.39 8.34 -7.99
C ASP A 175 -14.50 9.40 -7.99
N THR A 176 -15.75 8.93 -7.90
CA THR A 176 -16.91 9.83 -7.95
C THR A 176 -16.98 10.84 -6.80
N GLU A 177 -16.30 10.60 -5.69
CA GLU A 177 -16.20 11.57 -4.58
C GLU A 177 -15.27 12.72 -4.95
N ALA A 178 -14.06 12.40 -5.41
CA ALA A 178 -13.10 13.40 -5.88
C ALA A 178 -13.66 14.22 -7.05
N ALA A 179 -14.39 13.58 -7.97
CA ALA A 179 -15.05 14.28 -9.08
C ALA A 179 -16.09 15.33 -8.63
N ARG A 180 -16.81 15.05 -7.53
CA ARG A 180 -17.74 16.02 -6.93
C ARG A 180 -17.01 17.20 -6.32
N GLU A 181 -15.92 16.96 -5.59
CA GLU A 181 -15.11 18.03 -5.02
C GLU A 181 -14.45 18.89 -6.12
N LEU A 182 -13.98 18.27 -7.21
CA LEU A 182 -13.46 18.99 -8.37
C LEU A 182 -14.50 19.94 -8.99
N THR A 183 -15.74 19.48 -9.15
CA THR A 183 -16.84 20.31 -9.67
C THR A 183 -17.14 21.48 -8.75
N PHE A 184 -17.09 21.27 -7.43
CA PHE A 184 -17.24 22.35 -6.46
C PHE A 184 -16.11 23.38 -6.59
N LEU A 185 -14.86 22.93 -6.65
CA LEU A 185 -13.68 23.78 -6.79
C LEU A 185 -13.67 24.57 -8.11
N GLU A 186 -14.12 23.97 -9.20
CA GLU A 186 -14.24 24.65 -10.49
C GLU A 186 -15.16 25.87 -10.40
N ASN A 187 -16.36 25.67 -9.83
CA ASN A 187 -17.32 26.75 -9.62
C ASN A 187 -16.77 27.82 -8.67
N ARG A 188 -16.06 27.40 -7.62
CA ARG A 188 -15.41 28.29 -6.65
C ARG A 188 -14.38 29.18 -7.32
N VAL A 189 -13.42 28.59 -8.04
CA VAL A 189 -12.36 29.29 -8.76
C VAL A 189 -12.94 30.25 -9.80
N LYS A 190 -13.96 29.81 -10.57
CA LYS A 190 -14.64 30.66 -11.54
C LYS A 190 -15.30 31.88 -10.91
N ALA A 191 -15.98 31.71 -9.77
CA ALA A 191 -16.61 32.80 -9.05
C ALA A 191 -15.57 33.82 -8.51
N LEU A 192 -14.45 33.33 -7.97
CA LEU A 192 -13.36 34.18 -7.48
C LEU A 192 -12.67 34.96 -8.61
N GLY A 193 -12.46 34.32 -9.77
CA GLY A 193 -11.90 34.98 -10.95
C GLY A 193 -12.82 36.03 -11.56
N ALA A 194 -14.14 35.84 -11.45
CA ALA A 194 -15.14 36.80 -11.93
C ALA A 194 -15.36 38.00 -10.98
N ASN A 195 -14.95 37.90 -9.71
CA ASN A 195 -15.15 38.95 -8.71
C ASN A 195 -13.92 39.17 -7.84
N PRO A 196 -13.08 40.15 -8.17
CA PRO A 196 -11.86 40.46 -7.41
C PRO A 196 -12.10 40.79 -5.93
N LEU A 197 -13.26 41.34 -5.56
CA LEU A 197 -13.57 41.68 -4.16
C LEU A 197 -13.91 40.44 -3.31
N LEU A 198 -14.46 39.39 -3.93
CA LEU A 198 -14.66 38.09 -3.27
C LEU A 198 -13.31 37.41 -3.00
N SER A 199 -12.33 37.54 -3.91
CA SER A 199 -10.99 36.97 -3.73
C SER A 199 -10.28 37.42 -2.44
N ALA A 200 -10.45 38.68 -2.03
CA ALA A 200 -9.80 39.21 -0.83
C ALA A 200 -10.45 38.72 0.49
N THR A 201 -11.75 38.40 0.46
CA THR A 201 -12.53 38.05 1.66
C THR A 201 -12.61 36.53 1.85
N GLU A 202 -12.66 35.78 0.74
CA GLU A 202 -12.84 34.32 0.72
C GLU A 202 -11.53 33.52 0.64
N GLN A 203 -10.39 34.20 0.51
CA GLN A 203 -9.07 33.59 0.72
C GLN A 203 -8.88 33.08 2.16
N ARG A 204 -9.70 33.53 3.12
CA ARG A 204 -9.44 33.32 4.56
C ARG A 204 -10.24 32.20 5.21
N THR A 205 -11.21 31.58 4.53
CA THR A 205 -12.10 30.60 5.15
C THR A 205 -12.29 29.36 4.27
N GLY A 206 -11.55 28.30 4.59
CA GLY A 206 -11.77 26.95 4.04
C GLY A 206 -13.18 26.42 4.35
N LYS A 207 -13.66 25.49 3.53
CA LYS A 207 -14.99 24.85 3.70
C LYS A 207 -15.01 24.02 4.99
N ARG A 208 -16.13 24.07 5.74
CA ARG A 208 -16.42 23.06 6.76
C ARG A 208 -16.80 21.75 6.04
N HIS A 209 -15.89 20.78 6.00
CA HIS A 209 -16.20 19.46 5.45
C HIS A 209 -17.03 18.64 6.45
N HIS A 210 -17.99 17.86 5.93
CA HIS A 210 -18.48 16.69 6.66
C HIS A 210 -17.29 15.74 6.88
N LYS A 211 -17.21 15.11 8.08
CA LYS A 211 -16.14 14.19 8.47
C LYS A 211 -15.89 13.18 7.34
N TYR A 212 -14.76 13.32 6.65
CA TYR A 212 -14.45 12.51 5.47
C TYR A 212 -13.90 11.17 5.93
N VAL A 213 -14.75 10.15 5.94
CA VAL A 213 -14.32 8.78 6.25
C VAL A 213 -14.11 8.04 4.94
N ARG A 214 -12.91 8.15 4.36
CA ARG A 214 -12.54 7.25 3.27
C ARG A 214 -12.18 5.90 3.86
N LYS A 215 -12.89 4.87 3.43
CA LYS A 215 -12.46 3.49 3.67
C LYS A 215 -11.37 3.20 2.64
N ASN A 216 -10.15 2.86 3.10
CA ASN A 216 -8.99 2.47 2.28
C ASN A 216 -9.46 1.76 1.00
N ARG A 217 -9.39 2.45 -0.14
CA ARG A 217 -9.84 1.92 -1.43
C ARG A 217 -8.65 1.89 -2.37
N VAL A 218 -8.04 0.72 -2.39
CA VAL A 218 -6.90 0.38 -3.25
C VAL A 218 -7.49 -0.11 -4.55
N LYS A 219 -7.35 0.67 -5.63
CA LYS A 219 -7.66 0.18 -6.99
C LYS A 219 -6.68 0.63 -8.06
N LYS A 220 -5.61 1.35 -7.69
CA LYS A 220 -4.46 1.53 -8.57
C LYS A 220 -3.18 1.30 -7.78
N PRO A 221 -2.25 0.49 -8.30
CA PRO A 221 -1.05 0.10 -7.56
C PRO A 221 -0.13 1.30 -7.38
N ALA A 222 0.50 1.38 -6.21
CA ALA A 222 1.76 2.09 -6.06
C ALA A 222 2.87 1.22 -6.70
N PRO A 223 3.95 1.82 -7.23
CA PRO A 223 5.11 1.07 -7.73
C PRO A 223 5.66 0.13 -6.66
N SER A 224 6.25 -1.00 -7.07
CA SER A 224 6.79 -1.94 -6.11
C SER A 224 7.97 -1.31 -5.35
N PRO A 225 8.14 -1.56 -4.04
CA PRO A 225 9.37 -1.22 -3.33
C PRO A 225 10.60 -1.97 -3.86
N TRP A 226 10.46 -2.88 -4.81
CA TRP A 226 11.60 -3.60 -5.42
C TRP A 226 12.01 -3.04 -6.78
N ASP A 227 11.25 -2.09 -7.31
CA ASP A 227 11.62 -1.27 -8.47
C ASP A 227 12.57 -0.11 -8.08
#